data_AF-X1NN11-F1
#
_entry.id   AF-X1NN11-F1
#
_cell.length_a   1.000
_cell.length_b   1.000
_cell.length_c   1.000
_cell.angle_alpha   90.00
_cell.angle_beta   90.00
_cell.angle_gamma   90.00
#
_symmetry.space_group_name_H-M   'P 1'
#
loop_
_entity.id
_entity.type
_entity.pdbx_description
1 polymer ?
#
loop_
_entity_poly.entity_id
_entity_poly.type
_entity_poly.pdbx_seq_one_letter_code
_entity_poly.pdbx_strand_id
1 'polypeptide(L)'
;MSLIVEEGLPLSKLDHIVKSVKAAAEEAEVDIITGDTKVVNHGQADKLFINTSGIGIISPGVDISGANAKVGDKVILSGTIGDHGIAIMSQREGLKFSG
;
A
#
# COMPACT_ATOMS: atom_id res chain seq x y z
N MET A 1 11.28 0.30 4.89
CA MET A 1 10.18 -0.68 4.86
C MET A 1 10.44 -1.75 5.90
N SER A 2 9.47 -2.02 6.77
CA SER A 2 9.57 -3.05 7.81
C SER A 2 8.60 -4.19 7.56
N LEU A 3 9.05 -5.42 7.76
CA LEU A 3 8.28 -6.64 7.53
C LEU A 3 8.04 -7.36 8.86
N ILE A 4 6.80 -7.81 9.10
CA ILE A 4 6.47 -8.75 10.17
C ILE A 4 5.99 -10.03 9.49
N VAL A 5 6.80 -11.08 9.57
CA VAL A 5 6.64 -12.33 8.81
C VAL A 5 6.25 -13.45 9.78
N GLU A 6 5.18 -14.16 9.48
CA GLU A 6 4.81 -15.37 10.20
C GLU A 6 5.75 -16.53 9.83
N GLU A 7 6.22 -17.26 10.84
CA GLU A 7 6.93 -18.53 10.63
C GLU A 7 6.08 -19.49 9.77
N GLY A 8 6.72 -20.06 8.75
CA GLY A 8 6.06 -20.96 7.79
C GLY A 8 5.52 -20.27 6.53
N LEU A 9 5.62 -18.94 6.39
CA LEU A 9 5.33 -18.25 5.13
C LEU A 9 6.24 -18.77 4.00
N PRO A 10 5.71 -19.23 2.85
CA PRO A 10 6.54 -19.67 1.74
C PRO A 10 7.46 -18.56 1.22
N LEU A 11 8.76 -18.85 1.12
CA LEU A 11 9.74 -17.90 0.58
C LEU A 11 9.41 -17.44 -0.84
N SER A 12 8.80 -18.30 -1.67
CA SER A 12 8.33 -17.92 -3.00
C SER A 12 7.25 -16.83 -2.98
N LYS A 13 6.38 -16.86 -1.96
CA LYS A 13 5.35 -15.83 -1.77
C LYS A 13 5.97 -14.52 -1.30
N LEU A 14 6.93 -14.59 -0.38
CA LEU A 14 7.68 -13.41 0.07
C LEU A 14 8.46 -12.77 -1.09
N ASP A 15 9.18 -13.57 -1.88
CA ASP A 15 9.93 -13.10 -3.06
C ASP A 15 9.03 -12.41 -4.09
N HIS A 16 7.86 -12.99 -4.38
CA HIS A 16 6.88 -12.36 -5.27
C HIS A 16 6.41 -10.99 -4.76
N ILE A 17 6.12 -10.89 -3.46
CA ILE A 17 5.68 -9.63 -2.83
C ILE A 17 6.81 -8.59 -2.85
N VAL A 18 8.03 -8.97 -2.50
CA VAL A 18 9.19 -8.07 -2.50
C VAL A 18 9.51 -7.57 -3.92
N LYS A 19 9.37 -8.41 -4.94
CA LYS A 19 9.50 -7.99 -6.35
C LYS A 19 8.44 -6.98 -6.76
N SER A 20 7.18 -7.17 -6.32
CA SER A 20 6.11 -6.19 -6.56
C SER A 20 6.39 -4.85 -5.89
N VAL A 21 6.86 -4.86 -4.63
CA VAL A 21 7.28 -3.64 -3.92
C VAL A 21 8.42 -2.94 -4.67
N LYS A 22 9.42 -3.69 -5.14
CA LYS A 22 10.54 -3.14 -5.92
C LYS A 22 10.04 -2.46 -7.19
N ALA A 23 9.18 -3.13 -7.96
CA ALA A 23 8.62 -2.57 -9.19
C ALA A 23 7.85 -1.26 -8.93
N ALA A 24 7.05 -1.21 -7.86
CA ALA A 24 6.33 0.00 -7.48
C ALA A 24 7.26 1.14 -7.03
N ALA A 25 8.36 0.81 -6.33
CA ALA A 25 9.37 1.80 -5.94
C ALA A 25 10.12 2.36 -7.15
N GLU A 26 10.47 1.51 -8.12
CA GLU A 26 11.08 1.91 -9.40
C GLU A 26 10.14 2.79 -10.23
N GLU A 27 8.86 2.42 -10.35
CA GLU A 27 7.84 3.22 -11.05
C GLU A 27 7.65 4.61 -10.42
N ALA A 28 7.69 4.68 -9.09
CA ALA A 28 7.55 5.93 -8.35
C ALA A 28 8.87 6.73 -8.25
N GLU A 29 9.98 6.21 -8.79
CA GLU A 29 11.32 6.80 -8.71
C GLU A 29 11.77 7.07 -7.26
N VAL A 30 11.49 6.13 -6.35
CA VAL A 30 11.87 6.22 -4.93
C VAL A 30 12.79 5.08 -4.50
N ASP A 31 13.72 5.41 -3.59
CA ASP A 31 14.63 4.43 -3.00
C ASP A 31 14.10 3.88 -1.67
N ILE A 32 14.21 2.56 -1.47
CA ILE A 32 14.03 1.92 -0.17
C ILE A 32 15.37 1.96 0.57
N ILE A 33 15.61 3.03 1.32
CA ILE A 33 16.91 3.29 1.96
C ILE A 33 17.17 2.52 3.27
N THR A 34 16.13 2.00 3.90
CA THR A 34 16.23 1.28 5.18
C THR A 34 15.05 0.33 5.39
N GLY A 35 15.23 -0.64 6.29
CA GLY A 35 14.19 -1.57 6.66
C GLY A 35 14.52 -2.43 7.87
N ASP A 36 13.51 -3.16 8.34
CA ASP A 36 13.61 -4.15 9.40
C ASP A 36 12.83 -5.40 9.01
N THR A 37 13.18 -6.56 9.57
CA THR A 37 12.41 -7.78 9.36
C THR A 37 12.31 -8.54 10.68
N LYS A 38 11.07 -8.70 11.14
CA LYS A 38 10.74 -9.46 12.33
C LYS A 38 10.02 -10.75 11.93
N VAL A 39 10.56 -11.89 12.35
CA VAL A 39 9.86 -13.17 12.27
C VAL A 39 9.15 -13.43 13.60
N VAL A 40 7.89 -13.81 13.53
CA VAL A 40 7.07 -14.19 14.69
C VAL A 40 6.64 -15.65 14.56
N ASN A 41 6.35 -16.29 15.69
CA ASN A 41 5.94 -17.69 15.68
C ASN A 41 4.62 -17.88 14.92
N HIS A 42 4.39 -19.12 14.49
CA HIS A 42 3.12 -19.50 13.87
C HIS A 42 1.91 -19.07 14.71
N GLY A 43 0.91 -18.46 14.07
CA GLY A 43 -0.30 -17.94 14.70
C GLY A 43 -0.18 -16.56 15.38
N GLN A 44 1.01 -15.94 15.40
CA GLN A 44 1.20 -14.60 15.99
C GLN A 44 1.07 -13.45 14.96
N ALA A 45 1.00 -13.77 13.67
CA ALA A 45 0.63 -12.87 12.59
C ALA A 45 -0.21 -13.65 11.57
N ASP A 46 -1.07 -12.99 10.80
CA ASP A 46 -1.71 -13.62 9.64
C ASP A 46 -0.80 -13.43 8.41
N LYS A 47 0.17 -14.34 8.26
CA LYS A 47 1.13 -14.42 7.16
C LYS A 47 2.18 -13.30 7.10
N LEU A 48 1.79 -12.09 6.74
CA LEU A 48 2.71 -10.98 6.48
C LEU A 48 2.03 -9.64 6.70
N PHE A 49 2.65 -8.79 7.52
CA PHE A 49 2.36 -7.37 7.59
C PHE A 49 3.55 -6.56 7.09
N ILE A 50 3.27 -5.45 6.41
CA ILE A 50 4.29 -4.53 5.90
C ILE A 50 3.97 -3.13 6.44
N ASN A 51 4.97 -2.49 7.02
CA ASN A 51 4.92 -1.07 7.37
C ASN A 51 5.90 -0.29 6.48
N THR A 52 5.44 0.83 5.94
CA THR A 52 6.27 1.76 5.19
C THR A 52 6.24 3.13 5.87
N SER A 53 7.35 3.84 5.79
CA SER A 53 7.46 5.24 6.16
C SER A 53 8.29 5.90 5.07
N GLY A 54 7.86 7.08 4.65
CA GLY A 54 8.49 7.85 3.59
C GLY A 54 8.64 9.29 4.01
N ILE A 55 9.67 9.94 3.45
CA ILE A 55 9.91 11.37 3.60
C ILE A 55 10.01 11.98 2.20
N GLY A 56 9.68 13.26 2.09
CA GLY A 56 9.71 14.00 0.83
C GLY A 56 9.83 15.50 1.07
N ILE A 57 10.06 16.24 0.01
CA ILE A 57 10.22 17.70 0.05
C ILE A 57 8.94 18.35 -0.47
N ILE A 58 8.40 19.29 0.29
CA ILE A 58 7.29 20.14 -0.16
C ILE A 58 7.90 21.29 -0.98
N SER A 59 7.42 21.46 -2.21
CA SER A 59 7.92 22.53 -3.10
C SER A 59 7.55 23.92 -2.57
N PRO A 60 8.40 24.95 -2.77
CA PRO A 60 8.09 26.31 -2.36
C PRO A 60 6.75 26.81 -2.93
N GLY A 61 5.96 27.48 -2.09
CA GLY A 61 4.64 28.01 -2.49
C GLY A 61 3.50 26.98 -2.50
N VAL A 62 3.78 25.71 -2.20
CA VAL A 62 2.75 24.67 -2.06
C VAL A 62 2.22 24.65 -0.63
N ASP A 63 0.94 25.01 -0.46
CA ASP A 63 0.20 24.92 0.81
C ASP A 63 -1.09 24.09 0.60
N ILE A 64 -0.91 22.77 0.54
CA ILE A 64 -2.01 21.82 0.39
C ILE A 64 -2.39 21.30 1.77
N SER A 65 -3.62 21.58 2.19
CA SER A 65 -4.20 21.08 3.43
C SER A 65 -5.70 20.88 3.26
N GLY A 66 -6.25 19.83 3.87
CA GLY A 66 -7.70 19.61 3.91
C GLY A 66 -8.46 20.75 4.58
N ALA A 67 -7.79 21.56 5.42
CA ALA A 67 -8.38 22.73 6.05
C ALA A 67 -8.49 23.96 5.12
N ASN A 68 -7.88 23.93 3.94
CA ASN A 68 -7.81 25.09 3.04
C ASN A 68 -9.05 25.22 2.11
N ALA A 69 -9.93 24.22 2.07
CA ALA A 69 -11.12 24.21 1.22
C ALA A 69 -12.13 25.30 1.64
N LYS A 70 -12.70 26.01 0.67
CA LYS A 70 -13.58 27.18 0.89
C LYS A 70 -14.79 27.17 -0.04
N VAL A 71 -15.80 27.96 0.32
CA VAL A 71 -16.98 28.18 -0.54
C VAL A 71 -16.53 28.76 -1.87
N GLY A 72 -16.97 28.13 -2.96
CA GLY A 72 -16.60 28.48 -4.34
C GLY A 72 -15.57 27.56 -4.97
N ASP A 73 -14.90 26.71 -4.17
CA ASP A 73 -13.97 25.71 -4.70
C ASP A 73 -14.70 24.60 -5.46
N LYS A 74 -14.00 23.99 -6.43
CA LYS A 74 -14.50 22.86 -7.20
C LYS A 74 -13.97 21.55 -6.64
N VAL A 75 -14.82 20.54 -6.57
CA VAL A 75 -14.42 19.17 -6.24
C VAL A 75 -14.23 18.39 -7.54
N ILE A 76 -13.04 17.81 -7.70
CA ILE A 76 -12.66 17.02 -8.88
C ILE A 76 -12.19 15.65 -8.38
N LEU A 77 -12.57 14.60 -9.10
CA LEU A 77 -12.14 13.22 -8.83
C LEU A 77 -11.15 12.78 -9.90
N SER A 78 -10.15 11.98 -9.51
CA SER A 78 -9.15 11.43 -10.42
C SER A 78 -9.64 10.19 -11.19
N GLY A 79 -10.78 9.62 -10.81
CA GLY A 79 -11.33 8.40 -11.43
C GLY A 79 -12.62 7.92 -10.77
N THR A 80 -12.94 6.65 -11.03
CA THR A 80 -14.07 5.90 -10.47
C THR A 80 -13.97 5.71 -8.95
N ILE A 81 -15.12 5.53 -8.29
CA ILE A 81 -15.21 5.35 -6.83
C ILE A 81 -15.51 3.89 -6.52
N GLY A 82 -14.72 3.29 -5.62
CA GLY A 82 -15.03 1.99 -5.01
C GLY A 82 -14.31 0.78 -5.61
N ASP A 83 -13.55 0.96 -6.70
CA ASP A 83 -12.91 -0.14 -7.43
C ASP A 83 -12.03 -1.02 -6.54
N HIS A 84 -11.16 -0.42 -5.71
CA HIS A 84 -10.30 -1.16 -4.79
C HIS A 84 -11.09 -1.97 -3.76
N GLY A 85 -12.09 -1.35 -3.13
CA GLY A 85 -12.91 -1.98 -2.09
C GLY A 85 -13.68 -3.18 -2.64
N ILE A 86 -14.33 -3.01 -3.81
CA ILE A 86 -15.05 -4.09 -4.48
C ILE A 86 -14.09 -5.20 -4.91
N ALA A 87 -12.95 -4.90 -5.51
CA ALA A 87 -12.00 -5.92 -5.95
C ALA A 87 -11.55 -6.84 -4.80
N ILE A 88 -11.23 -6.28 -3.64
CA ILE A 88 -10.82 -7.04 -2.45
C ILE A 88 -12.00 -7.85 -1.87
N MET A 89 -13.18 -7.22 -1.71
CA MET A 89 -14.37 -7.88 -1.17
C MET A 89 -14.79 -9.06 -2.04
N SER A 90 -14.81 -8.87 -3.36
CA SER A 90 -15.22 -9.90 -4.33
C SER A 90 -14.33 -11.14 -4.25
N GLN A 91 -13.01 -10.92 -4.15
CA GLN A 91 -12.04 -12.01 -4.04
C GLN A 91 -12.15 -12.75 -2.69
N ARG A 92 -12.46 -12.04 -1.60
CA ARG A 92 -12.61 -12.64 -0.26
C ARG A 92 -13.90 -13.43 -0.10
N GLU A 93 -15.01 -12.87 -0.58
CA GLU A 93 -16.36 -13.45 -0.45
C GLU A 93 -16.72 -14.41 -1.60
N GLY A 94 -15.85 -14.55 -2.60
CA GLY A 94 -16.08 -15.42 -3.77
C GLY A 94 -17.18 -14.91 -4.70
N LEU A 95 -17.50 -13.62 -4.66
CA LEU A 95 -18.50 -13.01 -5.53
C LEU A 95 -17.94 -12.88 -6.94
N LYS A 96 -18.46 -13.69 -7.87
CA LYS A 96 -18.15 -13.58 -9.29
C LYS A 96 -19.13 -12.61 -9.93
N PHE A 97 -18.62 -11.47 -10.37
CA PHE A 97 -19.38 -10.55 -11.21
C PHE A 97 -19.30 -11.06 -12.65
N SER A 98 -20.39 -11.63 -13.15
CA SER A 98 -20.55 -11.93 -14.57
C SER A 98 -20.78 -10.62 -15.31
N GLY A 99 -19.73 -10.13 -15.97
CA GLY A 99 -19.80 -9.13 -17.04
C GLY A 99 -19.71 -9.79 -18.39
#